data_AF-A7SJ56-F1
#
_entry.id   AF-A7SJ56-F1
#
_cell.length_a   1.000
_cell.length_b   1.000
_cell.length_c   1.000
_cell.angle_alpha   90.00
_cell.angle_beta   90.00
_cell.angle_gamma   90.00
#
_symmetry.space_group_name_H-M   'P 1'
#
loop_
_entity.id
_entity.type
_entity.pdbx_description
1 polymer ?
#
loop_
_entity_poly.entity_id
_entity_poly.type
_entity_poly.pdbx_seq_one_letter_code
_entity_poly.pdbx_strand_id
1 'polypeptide(L)'
;DATPLTLGQEFSGYVKQIENGIARVQVCMPRVYELAIGGTAVGTGLNTRIGFAEKVSAKIAEYTKLPFTSNPNKFEGLAAHDAMVELHGALNVIACSLMKIANDVRFLGSGPRCGLGELQLPENEPGS
;
A
#
# COMPACT_ATOMS: atom_id res chain seq x y z
N ASP A 1 11.48 31.73 -8.14
CA ASP A 1 12.92 31.62 -8.45
C ASP A 1 13.71 31.22 -7.22
N ALA A 2 14.68 30.31 -7.38
CA ALA A 2 15.54 29.77 -6.33
C ALA A 2 16.94 29.43 -6.94
N THR A 3 17.68 28.46 -6.38
CA THR A 3 18.96 27.99 -6.95
C THR A 3 18.76 26.82 -7.93
N PRO A 4 19.67 26.60 -8.88
CA PRO A 4 19.52 25.55 -9.88
C PRO A 4 19.70 24.14 -9.30
N LEU A 5 18.99 23.18 -9.90
CA LEU A 5 19.20 21.74 -9.80
C LEU A 5 18.92 21.11 -11.17
N THR A 6 19.32 19.86 -11.37
CA THR A 6 18.97 19.12 -12.60
C THR A 6 17.57 18.55 -12.50
N LEU A 7 16.84 18.45 -13.61
CA LEU A 7 15.53 17.79 -13.67
C LEU A 7 15.60 16.33 -13.17
N GLY A 8 16.74 15.65 -13.36
CA GLY A 8 16.98 14.32 -12.82
C GLY A 8 17.01 14.28 -11.29
N GLN A 9 17.54 15.31 -10.63
CA GLN A 9 17.50 15.42 -9.16
C GLN A 9 16.08 15.61 -8.64
N GLU A 10 15.26 16.41 -9.34
CA GLU A 10 13.83 16.55 -8.99
C GLU A 10 13.10 15.20 -9.08
N PHE A 11 13.24 14.50 -10.21
CA PHE A 11 12.61 13.18 -10.40
C PHE A 11 13.17 12.10 -9.46
N SER A 12 14.42 12.21 -9.01
CA SER A 12 14.98 11.30 -8.01
C SER A 12 14.22 11.37 -6.66
N GLY A 13 13.67 12.54 -6.32
CA GLY A 13 12.78 12.70 -5.19
C GLY A 13 11.49 11.89 -5.35
N TYR A 14 10.89 11.93 -6.54
CA TYR A 14 9.67 11.17 -6.85
C TYR A 14 9.92 9.67 -6.78
N VAL A 15 11.03 9.20 -7.38
CA VAL A 15 11.47 7.80 -7.28
C VAL A 15 11.60 7.38 -5.83
N LYS A 16 12.25 8.20 -5.00
CA LYS A 16 12.43 7.87 -3.58
C LYS A 16 11.12 7.81 -2.80
N GLN A 17 10.14 8.67 -3.14
CA GLN A 17 8.81 8.60 -2.54
C GLN A 17 8.12 7.27 -2.84
N ILE A 18 8.23 6.75 -4.07
CA ILE A 18 7.67 5.44 -4.47
C ILE A 18 8.38 4.28 -3.77
N GLU A 19 9.71 4.27 -3.74
CA GLU A 19 10.49 3.24 -3.03
C GLU A 19 10.06 3.13 -1.56
N ASN A 20 9.95 4.27 -0.88
CA ASN A 20 9.52 4.30 0.52
C ASN A 20 8.04 3.91 0.66
N GLY A 21 7.20 4.19 -0.34
CA GLY A 21 5.81 3.72 -0.37
C GLY A 21 5.71 2.20 -0.39
N ILE A 22 6.49 1.56 -1.27
CA ILE A 22 6.57 0.09 -1.36
C ILE A 22 7.03 -0.51 -0.02
N ALA A 23 8.10 0.03 0.56
CA ALA A 23 8.63 -0.45 1.84
C ALA A 23 7.59 -0.36 2.98
N ARG A 24 6.80 0.73 3.03
CA ARG A 24 5.73 0.88 4.04
C ARG A 24 4.69 -0.23 3.94
N VAL A 25 4.20 -0.52 2.74
CA VAL A 25 3.22 -1.60 2.53
C VAL A 25 3.81 -2.94 2.96
N GLN A 26 5.04 -3.24 2.51
CA GLN A 26 5.72 -4.51 2.83
C GLN A 26 5.86 -4.76 4.34
N VAL A 27 6.12 -3.72 5.12
CA VAL A 27 6.24 -3.82 6.59
C VAL A 27 4.90 -4.13 7.27
N CYS A 28 3.77 -3.73 6.69
CA CYS A 28 2.43 -4.06 7.20
C CYS A 28 2.00 -5.49 6.83
N MET A 29 2.47 -6.02 5.69
CA MET A 29 1.99 -7.28 5.15
C MET A 29 2.06 -8.49 6.09
N PRO A 30 3.10 -8.70 6.93
CA PRO A 30 3.13 -9.83 7.86
C PRO A 30 1.89 -9.92 8.75
N ARG A 31 1.38 -8.79 9.26
CA ARG A 31 0.17 -8.74 10.10
C ARG A 31 -1.11 -8.95 9.28
N VAL A 32 -1.13 -8.49 8.03
CA VAL A 32 -2.25 -8.71 7.10
C VAL A 32 -2.38 -10.21 6.73
N TYR A 33 -1.27 -10.94 6.72
CA TYR A 33 -1.26 -12.37 6.45
C TYR A 33 -1.71 -13.24 7.64
N GLU A 34 -1.96 -12.66 8.81
CA GLU A 34 -2.45 -13.39 9.98
C GLU A 34 -3.96 -13.61 9.91
N LEU A 35 -4.39 -14.87 9.87
CA LEU A 35 -5.79 -15.25 9.70
C LEU A 35 -6.45 -15.58 11.05
N ALA A 36 -7.64 -15.01 11.27
CA ALA A 36 -8.50 -15.31 12.41
C ALA A 36 -9.23 -16.67 12.30
N ILE A 37 -9.03 -17.42 11.21
CA ILE A 37 -9.69 -18.71 10.98
C ILE A 37 -9.37 -19.69 12.11
N GLY A 38 -10.38 -20.43 12.56
CA GLY A 38 -10.29 -21.30 13.75
C GLY A 38 -10.57 -20.59 15.08
N GLY A 39 -10.72 -19.26 15.11
CA GLY A 39 -11.25 -18.54 16.29
C GLY A 39 -12.73 -18.83 16.55
N THR A 40 -13.48 -19.25 15.52
CA THR A 40 -14.92 -19.56 15.57
C THR A 40 -15.77 -18.35 15.99
N ALA A 41 -16.77 -18.53 16.87
CA ALA A 41 -17.72 -17.48 17.21
C ALA A 41 -17.09 -16.31 17.99
N VAL A 42 -16.16 -16.61 18.92
CA VAL A 42 -15.68 -15.63 19.91
C VAL A 42 -14.18 -15.72 20.21
N GLY A 43 -13.41 -16.46 19.41
CA GLY A 43 -11.96 -16.59 19.55
C GLY A 43 -11.47 -17.80 20.36
N THR A 44 -12.37 -18.52 21.04
CA THR A 44 -12.03 -19.68 21.87
C THR A 44 -11.68 -20.94 21.07
N GLY A 45 -12.07 -21.00 19.79
CA GLY A 45 -11.95 -22.21 18.98
C GLY A 45 -12.97 -23.31 19.33
N LEU A 46 -14.05 -23.00 20.05
CA LEU A 46 -15.10 -23.97 20.35
C LEU A 46 -15.70 -24.52 19.04
N ASN A 47 -15.92 -25.83 18.97
CA ASN A 47 -16.34 -26.56 17.76
C ASN A 47 -15.28 -26.63 16.64
N THR A 48 -14.00 -26.36 16.94
CA THR A 48 -12.89 -26.72 16.05
C THR A 48 -12.00 -27.80 16.65
N ARG A 49 -11.39 -28.62 15.78
CA ARG A 49 -10.39 -29.60 16.18
C ARG A 49 -9.05 -28.91 16.43
N ILE A 50 -8.28 -29.40 17.41
CA ILE A 50 -6.90 -28.96 17.65
C ILE A 50 -6.10 -29.08 16.35
N GLY A 51 -5.38 -28.01 15.97
CA GLY A 51 -4.60 -27.94 14.73
C GLY A 51 -5.40 -27.51 13.48
N PHE A 52 -6.70 -27.21 13.59
CA PHE A 52 -7.50 -26.78 12.45
C PHE A 52 -7.03 -25.45 11.87
N ALA A 53 -6.80 -24.44 12.71
CA ALA A 53 -6.41 -23.09 12.29
C ALA A 53 -5.09 -23.10 11.50
N GLU A 54 -4.10 -23.85 12.00
CA GLU A 54 -2.78 -23.98 11.40
C GLU A 54 -2.86 -24.69 10.06
N LYS A 55 -3.60 -25.82 9.98
CA LYS A 55 -3.76 -26.58 8.74
C LYS A 55 -4.48 -25.80 7.66
N VAL A 56 -5.54 -25.08 8.02
CA VAL A 56 -6.29 -24.28 7.05
C VAL A 56 -5.46 -23.09 6.57
N SER A 57 -4.77 -22.38 7.46
CA SER A 57 -3.89 -21.28 7.07
C SER A 57 -2.76 -21.75 6.15
N ALA A 58 -2.14 -22.90 6.46
CA ALA A 58 -1.15 -23.52 5.60
C ALA A 58 -1.72 -23.90 4.22
N LYS A 59 -2.97 -24.40 4.16
CA LYS A 59 -3.62 -24.74 2.90
C LYS A 59 -3.96 -23.50 2.07
N ILE A 60 -4.36 -22.40 2.72
CA ILE A 60 -4.56 -21.10 2.06
C ILE A 60 -3.22 -20.58 1.52
N ALA A 61 -2.15 -20.66 2.30
CA ALA A 61 -0.81 -20.29 1.85
C ALA A 61 -0.35 -21.12 0.64
N GLU A 62 -0.61 -22.43 0.65
CA GLU A 62 -0.31 -23.33 -0.46
C GLU A 62 -1.05 -22.95 -1.75
N TYR A 63 -2.33 -22.61 -1.66
CA TYR A 63 -3.16 -22.25 -2.82
C TYR A 63 -2.81 -20.86 -3.38
N THR A 64 -2.64 -19.88 -2.49
CA THR A 64 -2.40 -18.48 -2.87
C THR A 64 -0.95 -18.18 -3.20
N LYS A 65 -0.01 -19.04 -2.76
CA LYS A 65 1.44 -18.79 -2.79
C LYS A 65 1.86 -17.55 -1.98
N LEU A 66 1.03 -17.16 -1.01
CA LEU A 66 1.29 -16.06 -0.09
C LEU A 66 1.54 -16.60 1.33
N PRO A 67 2.34 -15.92 2.16
CA PRO A 67 2.79 -16.45 3.45
C PRO A 67 1.73 -16.29 4.56
N PHE A 68 0.50 -16.75 4.31
CA PHE A 68 -0.58 -16.73 5.31
C PHE A 68 -0.27 -17.61 6.52
N THR A 69 -0.60 -17.11 7.70
CA THR A 69 -0.37 -17.78 8.99
C THR A 69 -1.64 -17.74 9.85
N SER A 70 -1.67 -18.56 10.89
CA SER A 70 -2.73 -18.53 11.91
C SER A 70 -2.42 -17.39 12.88
N ASN A 71 -3.36 -16.44 13.09
CA ASN A 71 -3.15 -15.32 14.03
C ASN A 71 -2.89 -15.86 15.45
N PRO A 72 -1.84 -15.40 16.17
CA PRO A 72 -1.48 -15.93 17.48
C PRO A 72 -2.52 -15.67 18.58
N ASN A 73 -3.37 -14.64 18.42
CA ASN A 73 -4.46 -14.31 19.33
C ASN A 73 -5.78 -14.14 18.57
N LYS A 74 -6.62 -15.18 18.61
CA LYS A 74 -7.92 -15.18 17.91
C LYS A 74 -8.94 -14.20 18.46
N PHE A 75 -8.76 -13.70 19.69
CA PHE A 75 -9.64 -12.66 20.23
C PHE A 75 -9.32 -11.31 19.57
N GLU A 76 -8.04 -10.97 19.43
CA GLU A 76 -7.59 -9.77 18.71
C GLU A 76 -8.08 -9.81 17.26
N GLY A 77 -7.77 -10.89 16.53
CA GLY A 77 -8.12 -11.00 15.12
C GLY A 77 -9.63 -11.05 14.80
N LEU A 78 -10.49 -11.20 15.81
CA LEU A 78 -11.95 -11.12 15.68
C LEU A 78 -12.53 -9.81 16.21
N ALA A 79 -12.00 -9.30 17.32
CA ALA A 79 -12.54 -8.12 17.99
C ALA A 79 -12.14 -6.81 17.30
N ALA A 80 -11.00 -6.79 16.61
CA ALA A 80 -10.46 -5.63 15.93
C ALA A 80 -9.84 -6.00 14.58
N HIS A 81 -9.61 -4.97 13.76
CA HIS A 81 -8.98 -5.11 12.44
C HIS A 81 -7.84 -4.10 12.29
N ASP A 82 -7.01 -3.99 13.34
CA ASP A 82 -5.96 -2.98 13.45
C ASP A 82 -4.90 -3.12 12.35
N ALA A 83 -4.57 -4.35 11.95
CA ALA A 83 -3.69 -4.62 10.81
C ALA A 83 -4.21 -3.99 9.49
N MET A 84 -5.53 -3.97 9.30
CA MET A 84 -6.15 -3.34 8.12
C MET A 84 -6.12 -1.82 8.21
N VAL A 85 -6.35 -1.26 9.40
CA VAL A 85 -6.24 0.19 9.65
C VAL A 85 -4.81 0.66 9.43
N GLU A 86 -3.81 -0.10 9.90
CA GLU A 86 -2.39 0.18 9.68
C GLU A 86 -2.03 0.17 8.19
N LEU A 87 -2.41 -0.89 7.47
CA LEU A 87 -2.20 -0.98 6.02
C LEU A 87 -2.84 0.20 5.30
N HIS A 88 -4.08 0.54 5.64
CA HIS A 88 -4.76 1.67 5.03
C HIS A 88 -4.09 3.02 5.35
N GLY A 89 -3.51 3.16 6.55
CA GLY A 89 -2.66 4.30 6.90
C GLY A 89 -1.44 4.41 5.99
N ALA A 90 -0.75 3.29 5.71
CA ALA A 90 0.36 3.25 4.76
C ALA A 90 -0.08 3.65 3.33
N LEU A 91 -1.26 3.19 2.89
CA LEU A 91 -1.85 3.58 1.60
C LEU A 91 -2.18 5.08 1.54
N ASN A 92 -2.66 5.67 2.64
CA ASN A 92 -2.90 7.10 2.72
C ASN A 92 -1.62 7.93 2.55
N VAL A 93 -0.50 7.47 3.13
CA VAL A 93 0.82 8.10 2.93
C VAL A 93 1.27 8.03 1.47
N ILE A 94 1.01 6.89 0.79
CA ILE A 94 1.30 6.73 -0.64
C ILE A 94 0.44 7.70 -1.46
N ALA A 95 -0.85 7.84 -1.14
CA ALA A 95 -1.74 8.78 -1.82
C ALA A 95 -1.23 10.22 -1.75
N CYS A 96 -0.74 10.67 -0.58
CA CYS A 96 -0.12 11.99 -0.44
C CYS A 96 1.12 12.15 -1.33
N SER A 97 1.95 11.11 -1.42
CA SER A 97 3.15 11.12 -2.27
C SER A 97 2.79 11.21 -3.76
N LEU A 98 1.83 10.40 -4.21
CA LEU A 98 1.35 10.42 -5.59
C LEU A 98 0.66 11.73 -5.95
N MET A 99 -0.14 12.29 -5.04
CA MET A 99 -0.78 13.59 -5.23
C MET A 99 0.25 14.69 -5.48
N LYS A 100 1.34 14.69 -4.70
CA LYS A 100 2.45 15.63 -4.90
C LYS A 100 3.08 15.47 -6.28
N ILE A 101 3.50 14.25 -6.63
CA ILE A 101 4.16 13.96 -7.91
C ILE A 101 3.25 14.37 -9.09
N ALA A 102 1.97 14.00 -9.05
CA ALA A 102 1.03 14.32 -10.11
C ALA A 102 0.81 15.84 -10.25
N ASN A 103 0.72 16.57 -9.13
CA ASN A 103 0.58 18.02 -9.15
C ASN A 103 1.81 18.70 -9.74
N ASP A 104 3.02 18.26 -9.37
CA ASP A 104 4.26 18.81 -9.92
C ASP A 104 4.30 18.60 -11.45
N VAL A 105 4.09 17.36 -11.92
CA VAL A 105 4.09 17.03 -13.36
C VAL A 105 3.04 17.87 -14.11
N ARG A 106 1.83 18.04 -13.55
CA ARG A 106 0.80 18.89 -14.13
C ARG A 106 1.23 20.35 -14.26
N PHE A 107 1.84 20.92 -13.21
CA PHE A 107 2.27 22.32 -13.24
C PHE A 107 3.47 22.53 -14.17
N LEU A 108 4.47 21.64 -14.12
CA LEU A 108 5.63 21.67 -15.02
C LEU A 108 5.22 21.55 -16.50
N GLY A 109 4.17 20.77 -16.80
CA GLY A 109 3.58 20.65 -18.14
C GLY A 109 2.55 21.74 -18.51
N SER A 110 2.29 22.73 -17.65
CA SER A 110 1.31 23.78 -17.95
C SER A 110 1.77 24.68 -19.11
N GLY A 111 0.86 25.04 -20.02
CA GLY A 111 1.20 25.78 -21.23
C GLY A 111 0.07 25.84 -22.26
N PRO A 112 0.36 25.96 -23.58
CA PRO A 112 1.70 25.91 -24.20
C PRO A 112 2.44 27.26 -24.20
N ARG A 113 1.78 28.37 -23.88
CA ARG A 113 2.40 29.72 -23.92
C ARG A 113 2.33 30.51 -22.61
N CYS A 114 1.35 30.21 -21.77
CA CYS A 114 1.04 31.00 -20.56
C CYS A 114 1.19 30.17 -19.27
N GLY A 115 2.09 29.19 -19.27
CA GLY A 115 2.41 28.33 -18.13
C GLY A 115 3.92 28.23 -17.91
N LEU A 116 4.37 27.16 -17.24
CA LEU A 116 5.80 26.91 -17.03
C LEU A 116 6.48 26.31 -18.26
N GLY A 117 5.84 25.35 -18.92
CA GLY A 117 6.34 24.73 -20.16
C GLY A 117 7.66 23.96 -20.01
N GLU A 118 7.97 23.45 -18.83
CA GLU A 118 9.21 22.73 -18.54
C GLU A 118 9.17 21.27 -19.00
N LEU A 119 7.97 20.68 -19.06
CA LEU A 119 7.73 19.32 -19.56
C LEU A 119 6.75 19.32 -20.72
N GLN A 120 6.95 18.39 -21.66
CA GLN A 120 5.97 18.05 -22.70
C GLN A 120 5.31 16.72 -22.33
N LEU A 121 4.02 16.76 -22.01
CA LEU A 121 3.25 15.57 -21.63
C LEU A 121 2.69 14.88 -22.89
N PRO A 122 2.58 13.54 -22.92
CA PRO A 122 1.95 12.82 -24.03
C PRO A 122 0.49 13.24 -24.24
N GLU A 123 0.11 13.49 -25.48
CA GLU A 123 -1.28 13.76 -25.89
C GLU A 123 -2.01 12.44 -26.13
N ASN A 124 -3.02 12.13 -25.30
CA ASN A 124 -3.76 10.87 -25.38
C ASN A 124 -5.19 11.05 -25.93
N GLU A 125 -5.77 12.25 -25.84
CA GLU A 125 -7.12 12.58 -26.30
C GLU A 125 -7.23 14.05 -26.73
N PRO A 126 -8.24 14.41 -27.55
CA PRO A 126 -8.57 15.81 -27.81
C PRO A 126 -8.92 16.53 -26.49
N GLY A 127 -8.24 17.65 -26.21
CA GLY A 127 -8.39 18.39 -24.96
C GLY A 127 -9.61 19.33 -24.88
N SER A 128 -10.33 19.54 -25.99
CA SER A 128 -11.56 20.33 -26.07
C SER A 128 -12.40 19.94 -27.27
#